data_AF-A0A6H2H8L7-F1
#
_entry.id   AF-A0A6H2H8L7-F1
#
_cell.length_a   1.000
_cell.length_b   1.000
_cell.length_c   1.000
_cell.angle_alpha   90.00
_cell.angle_beta   90.00
_cell.angle_gamma   90.00
#
_symmetry.space_group_name_H-M   'P 1'
#
loop_
_entity.id
_entity.type
_entity.pdbx_description
1 polymer ?
#
loop_
_entity_poly.entity_id
_entity_poly.type
_entity_poly.pdbx_seq_one_letter_code
_entity_poly.pdbx_strand_id
1 'polypeptide(L)' 'MSMTKIGTAGIKCPKCGGNQFLQGNTPEMEDQISCISCGNFFSLQLEIDKMAKAFKIRTAEILGKELD' A
#
# COMPACT_ATOMS: atom_id res chain seq x y z
N MET A 1 0.78 11.61 25.73
CA MET A 1 0.65 11.68 24.25
C MET A 1 0.52 10.26 23.73
N SER A 2 -0.70 9.80 23.43
CA SER A 2 -0.91 8.46 22.88
C SER A 2 -0.42 8.44 21.43
N MET A 3 0.70 7.78 21.18
CA MET A 3 1.14 7.44 19.84
C MET A 3 0.14 6.41 19.28
N THR A 4 -0.80 6.86 18.46
CA THR A 4 -1.63 5.99 17.64
C THR A 4 -0.68 5.13 16.81
N LYS A 5 -0.58 3.82 17.11
CA LYS A 5 0.18 2.87 16.29
C LYS A 5 -0.45 2.84 14.92
N ILE A 6 0.11 3.58 13.97
CA ILE A 6 -0.32 3.52 12.57
C ILE A 6 0.07 2.12 12.09
N GLY A 7 -0.88 1.42 11.48
CA GLY A 7 -0.76 0.00 11.14
C GLY A 7 0.50 -0.32 10.33
N THR A 8 0.96 -1.57 10.40
CA THR A 8 1.98 -2.07 9.48
C THR A 8 1.32 -2.37 8.14
N ALA A 9 1.75 -1.71 7.07
CA ALA A 9 1.26 -1.96 5.72
C ALA A 9 2.16 -2.99 5.02
N GLY A 10 1.57 -4.09 4.56
CA GLY A 10 2.25 -5.05 3.69
C GLY A 10 2.14 -4.60 2.23
N ILE A 11 3.27 -4.32 1.58
CA ILE A 11 3.35 -3.98 0.16
C ILE A 11 4.22 -4.99 -0.58
N LYS A 12 3.83 -5.33 -1.81
CA LYS A 12 4.60 -6.24 -2.66
C LYS A 12 5.49 -5.43 -3.60
N CYS A 13 6.76 -5.78 -3.69
CA CYS A 13 7.67 -5.11 -4.62
C CYS A 13 7.20 -5.37 -6.07
N PRO A 14 7.00 -4.32 -6.89
CA PRO A 14 6.53 -4.47 -8.26
C PRO A 14 7.54 -5.18 -9.19
N LYS A 15 8.83 -5.23 -8.81
CA LYS A 15 9.90 -5.82 -9.64
C LYS A 15 10.12 -7.31 -9.38
N CYS A 16 10.27 -7.70 -8.12
CA CYS A 16 10.62 -9.08 -7.75
C CYS A 16 9.48 -9.83 -7.05
N GLY A 17 8.38 -9.15 -6.70
CA GLY A 17 7.28 -9.74 -5.95
C GLY A 17 7.57 -9.98 -4.46
N GLY A 18 8.71 -9.50 -3.94
CA GLY A 18 9.08 -9.64 -2.53
C GLY A 18 8.13 -8.85 -1.63
N ASN A 19 7.69 -9.45 -0.52
CA ASN A 19 6.84 -8.78 0.46
C ASN A 19 7.68 -7.80 1.30
N GLN A 20 7.15 -6.61 1.52
CA GLN A 20 7.75 -5.56 2.33
C GLN A 20 6.72 -5.16 3.39
N PHE A 21 7.16 -5.02 4.64
CA PHE A 21 6.31 -4.58 5.74
C PHE A 21 6.77 -3.20 6.17
N LEU A 22 5.95 -2.21 5.90
CA LEU A 22 6.23 -0.82 6.24
C LEU A 22 5.53 -0.49 7.53
N GLN A 23 6.32 -0.11 8.54
CA GLN A 23 5.79 0.33 9.81
C GLN A 23 5.51 1.83 9.71
N GLY A 24 4.24 2.23 9.82
CA GLY A 24 3.84 3.64 9.80
C GLY A 24 4.29 4.36 11.07
N ASN A 25 5.57 4.66 11.22
CA ASN A 25 6.06 5.46 12.33
C ASN A 25 6.33 6.92 11.93
N THR A 26 6.28 7.24 10.63
CA THR A 26 6.51 8.60 10.13
C THR A 26 5.21 9.21 9.60
N PRO A 27 4.88 10.46 10.01
CA PRO A 27 3.77 11.22 9.43
C PRO A 27 4.02 11.59 7.96
N GLU A 28 5.28 11.54 7.52
CA GLU A 28 5.71 11.68 6.14
C GLU A 28 6.01 10.27 5.60
N MET A 29 5.11 9.74 4.76
CA MET A 29 5.43 8.58 3.95
C MET A 29 6.54 8.98 2.99
N GLU A 30 7.71 8.33 3.09
CA GLU A 30 8.75 8.50 2.07
C GLU A 30 8.18 8.07 0.71
N ASP A 31 8.26 8.97 -0.28
CA ASP A 31 7.68 8.72 -1.60
C ASP A 31 8.34 7.51 -2.27
N GLN A 32 9.64 7.30 -2.04
CA GLN A 32 10.39 6.14 -2.52
C GLN A 32 10.91 5.27 -1.39
N ILE A 33 10.81 3.96 -1.58
CA ILE A 33 11.38 2.95 -0.69
C ILE A 33 12.20 1.93 -1.48
N SER A 34 13.22 1.36 -0.84
CA SER A 34 13.98 0.26 -1.43
C SER A 34 13.40 -1.09 -1.03
N CYS A 35 13.27 -1.99 -1.98
CA CYS A 35 12.88 -3.36 -1.71
C CYS A 35 14.01 -4.12 -1.01
N ILE A 36 13.76 -4.63 0.20
CA ILE A 36 14.71 -5.45 0.95
C ILE A 36 15.11 -6.72 0.18
N SER A 37 14.23 -7.27 -0.66
CA SER A 37 14.50 -8.53 -1.38
C SER A 37 15.37 -8.38 -2.62
N CYS A 38 15.31 -7.24 -3.33
CA CYS A 38 16.03 -7.06 -4.60
C CYS A 38 16.81 -5.74 -4.72
N GLY A 39 16.77 -4.89 -3.69
CA GLY A 39 17.43 -3.58 -3.66
C GLY A 39 16.82 -2.54 -4.60
N ASN A 40 15.71 -2.85 -5.28
CA ASN A 40 15.12 -1.94 -6.24
C ASN A 40 14.30 -0.85 -5.53
N PHE A 41 14.49 0.39 -5.94
CA PHE A 41 13.71 1.52 -5.47
C PHE A 41 12.37 1.60 -6.21
N PHE A 42 11.30 1.89 -5.49
CA PHE A 42 9.97 2.07 -6.06
C PHE A 42 9.17 3.07 -5.23
N SER A 43 8.20 3.73 -5.87
CA SER A 43 7.37 4.72 -5.17
C SER A 43 6.27 4.05 -4.36
N LEU A 44 6.27 4.30 -3.05
CA LEU A 44 5.27 3.78 -2.12
C LEU A 44 3.91 4.42 -2.38
N GLN A 45 3.88 5.73 -2.58
CA GLN A 45 2.65 6.49 -2.82
C GLN A 45 1.92 6.00 -4.07
N LEU A 46 2.67 5.65 -5.11
CA LEU A 46 2.15 5.19 -6.39
C LEU A 46 1.54 3.79 -6.28
N GLU A 47 2.14 2.91 -5.49
CA GLU A 47 1.59 1.58 -5.22
C GLU A 47 0.37 1.63 -4.29
N ILE A 48 0.35 2.53 -3.30
CA ILE A 48 -0.83 2.76 -2.46
C ILE A 48 -1.99 3.30 -3.30
N ASP A 49 -1.74 4.24 -4.22
CA ASP A 49 -2.77 4.77 -5.12
C ASP A 49 -3.35 3.66 -6.02
N LYS A 50 -2.49 2.78 -6.56
CA LYS A 50 -2.94 1.59 -7.30
C LYS A 50 -3.82 0.68 -6.46
N MET A 51 -3.45 0.43 -5.20
CA MET A 51 -4.26 -0.38 -4.28
C MET A 51 -5.60 0.30 -3.96
N ALA A 52 -5.59 1.60 -3.68
CA ALA A 52 -6.80 2.38 -3.40
C ALA A 52 -7.73 2.41 -4.62
N LYS A 53 -7.19 2.55 -5.83
CA LYS A 53 -7.94 2.48 -7.08
C LYS A 53 -8.53 1.09 -7.31
N ALA A 54 -7.76 0.02 -7.10
CA ALA A 54 -8.24 -1.35 -7.20
C ALA A 54 -9.34 -1.65 -6.15
N PHE A 55 -9.20 -1.11 -4.94
CA PHE A 55 -10.22 -1.25 -3.89
C PHE A 55 -11.50 -0.51 -4.28
N LYS A 56 -11.43 0.74 -4.75
CA LYS A 56 -12.59 1.49 -5.25
C LYS A 56 -13.33 0.75 -6.37
N ILE A 57 -12.59 0.15 -7.31
CA ILE A 57 -13.19 -0.63 -8.40
C ILE A 57 -13.94 -1.85 -7.85
N ARG A 58 -13.31 -2.64 -6.97
CA ARG A 58 -13.97 -3.81 -6.35
C ARG A 58 -15.18 -3.43 -5.52
N THR A 59 -15.10 -2.35 -4.75
CA THR A 59 -16.22 -1.87 -3.95
C THR A 59 -17.39 -1.45 -4.84
N ALA A 60 -17.14 -0.77 -5.97
CA ALA A 60 -18.17 -0.43 -6.93
C ALA A 60 -18.78 -1.67 -7.62
N GLU A 61 -17.97 -2.68 -7.96
CA GLU A 61 -18.46 -3.94 -8.53
C GLU A 61 -19.30 -4.78 -7.55
N ILE A 62 -18.98 -4.74 -6.26
CA ILE A 62 -19.74 -5.47 -5.23
C ILE A 62 -21.03 -4.72 -4.89
N LEU A 63 -20.98 -3.42 -4.63
CA LEU A 63 -22.18 -2.62 -4.31
C LEU A 63 -23.12 -2.48 -5.52
N GLY A 64 -22.59 -2.46 -6.74
CA GLY A 64 -23.39 -2.46 -7.96
C GLY A 64 -24.15 -3.77 -8.20
N LYS A 65 -23.83 -4.86 -7.49
CA LYS A 65 -24.56 -6.13 -7.56
C LYS A 65 -25.63 -6.31 -6.48
N GLU A 66 -25.65 -5.47 -5.45
CA GLU A 66 -26.66 -5.54 -4.37
C GLU A 66 -27.88 -4.64 -4.63
N LEU A 67 -27.91 -3.92 -5.75
CA LEU A 67 -28.96 -2.95 -6.10
C LEU A 67 -29.82 -3.38 -7.32
N ASP A 68 -29.70 -4.62 -7.79
CA ASP A 68 -30.56 -5.19 -8.84
C ASP A 68 -31.45 -6.32 -8.29
#